data_AF-A0A0K8P777-F1
#
_entry.id   AF-A0A0K8P777-F1
#
_cell.length_a   1.000
_cell.length_b   1.000
_cell.length_c   1.000
_cell.angle_alpha   90.00
_cell.angle_beta   90.00
_cell.angle_gamma   90.00
#
_symmetry.space_group_name_H-M   'P 1'
#
loop_
_entity.id
_entity.type
_entity.pdbx_description
1 polymer ?
#
loop_
_entity_poly.entity_id
_entity_poly.type
_entity_poly.pdbx_seq_one_letter_code
_entity_poly.pdbx_strand_id
1 'polypeptide(L)'
;MTRFLPHAVAVATLMALGACSTTVSAPPAELVQAREAVRTAERDPDVLADAPLELKRATDALAQADRLNADDKSLADISTAAYVAKREAQTALEVARAKRQQREMKDAQIDRERARAEQSAAEAEQARRVAMAARQQATVQGVRAAVAESRADSAQREALVAQGDAAQARASAEVARQEAAALQQQLAQVQAQATDRGMLVTLGDVLFEFNRAEVKPSARDELAKVAQFLKEHPERRILVEGFTDNVGSAEYNQELSRKRAESVAAALVALGVPADRVTTAGYGKDHPVADNATDTNRAMNRRVEVYISNDARPVQPRRG
;
A
#
# COMPACT_ATOMS: atom_id res chain seq x y z
N MET A 1 90.14 90.17 33.39
CA MET A 1 90.30 91.64 33.38
C MET A 1 88.89 92.18 33.19
N THR A 2 88.22 92.88 34.10
CA THR A 2 88.63 93.94 35.02
C THR A 2 87.64 94.05 36.19
N ARG A 3 88.16 94.52 37.33
CA ARG A 3 87.49 94.84 38.61
C ARG A 3 86.50 96.00 38.50
N PHE A 4 85.50 96.08 39.39
CA PHE A 4 85.42 97.04 40.53
C PHE A 4 84.01 97.07 41.18
N LEU A 5 84.02 97.06 42.52
CA LEU A 5 82.91 97.30 43.49
C LEU A 5 82.64 98.82 43.63
N PRO A 6 81.49 99.31 44.17
CA PRO A 6 81.22 99.33 45.64
C PRO A 6 79.71 99.25 46.06
N HIS A 7 79.33 98.55 47.14
CA HIS A 7 78.96 99.02 48.50
C HIS A 7 77.90 100.15 48.64
N ALA A 8 76.71 99.78 49.17
CA ALA A 8 75.80 100.59 50.02
C ALA A 8 74.77 99.61 50.66
N VAL A 9 74.92 99.17 51.93
CA VAL A 9 74.49 99.77 53.22
C VAL A 9 72.98 100.03 53.36
N ALA A 10 72.36 99.23 54.26
CA ALA A 10 71.17 99.44 55.12
C ALA A 10 69.84 99.87 54.45
N VAL A 11 68.68 99.29 54.78
CA VAL A 11 68.00 99.34 56.08
C VAL A 11 67.06 98.14 56.22
N ALA A 12 67.12 97.47 57.37
CA ALA A 12 66.18 96.45 57.79
C ALA A 12 64.92 97.09 58.36
N THR A 13 63.79 96.92 57.66
CA THR A 13 62.46 97.34 58.14
C THR A 13 61.76 96.12 58.72
N LEU A 14 61.78 95.99 60.05
CA LEU A 14 60.99 95.02 60.79
C LEU A 14 59.50 95.44 60.72
N MET A 15 58.71 94.82 59.85
CA MET A 15 57.25 94.88 59.95
C MET A 15 56.77 93.84 60.97
N ALA A 16 56.35 94.31 62.14
CA ALA A 16 55.64 93.49 63.12
C ALA A 16 54.26 93.12 62.56
N LEU A 17 54.13 91.87 62.09
CA LEU A 17 52.85 91.24 61.82
C LEU A 17 52.18 90.94 63.17
N GLY A 18 51.16 91.71 63.52
CA GLY A 18 50.21 91.38 64.58
C GLY A 18 49.41 90.15 64.17
N ALA A 19 49.90 88.96 64.54
CA ALA A 19 49.13 87.74 64.45
C ALA A 19 48.09 87.74 65.57
N CYS A 20 46.85 88.14 65.26
CA CYS A 20 45.70 87.73 66.04
C CYS A 20 45.51 86.22 65.83
N SER A 21 46.22 85.39 66.59
CA SER A 21 45.92 83.96 66.67
C SER A 21 44.66 83.78 67.53
N THR A 22 43.49 83.94 66.91
CA THR A 22 42.31 83.24 67.41
C THR A 22 42.61 81.76 67.27
N THR A 23 42.99 81.10 68.36
CA THR A 23 43.12 79.64 68.39
C THR A 23 41.72 79.07 68.27
N VAL A 24 41.21 78.96 67.05
CA VAL A 24 40.06 78.11 66.76
C VAL A 24 40.53 76.69 67.08
N SER A 25 40.05 76.15 68.20
CA SER A 25 40.33 74.76 68.57
C SER A 25 39.80 73.88 67.44
N ALA A 26 40.66 73.04 66.87
CA ALA A 26 40.25 72.12 65.83
C ALA A 26 39.12 71.22 66.37
N PRO A 27 38.09 70.91 65.55
CA PRO A 27 37.01 70.03 65.99
C PRO A 27 37.56 68.65 66.37
N PRO A 28 36.95 67.94 67.33
CA PRO A 28 37.34 66.58 67.69
C PRO A 28 37.31 65.63 66.47
N ALA A 29 38.21 64.66 66.45
CA ALA A 29 38.34 63.71 65.34
C ALA A 29 37.03 62.92 65.10
N GLU A 30 36.30 62.62 66.17
CA GLU A 30 35.01 61.95 66.16
C GLU A 30 33.96 62.77 65.41
N LEU A 31 33.94 64.09 65.60
CA LEU A 31 33.03 65.00 64.90
C LEU A 31 33.35 65.05 63.41
N VAL A 32 34.64 65.08 63.04
CA VAL A 32 35.08 65.03 61.64
C VAL A 32 34.63 63.72 60.97
N GLN A 33 34.82 62.58 61.64
CA GLN A 33 34.38 61.27 61.14
C GLN A 33 32.86 61.16 61.04
N ALA A 34 32.11 61.75 61.98
CA ALA A 34 30.65 61.78 61.93
C ALA A 34 30.15 62.60 60.74
N ARG A 35 30.73 63.79 60.49
CA ARG A 35 30.44 64.62 59.31
C ARG A 35 30.71 63.89 58.00
N GLU A 36 31.78 63.09 57.93
CA GLU A 36 32.09 62.29 56.75
C GLU A 36 31.09 61.13 56.55
N ALA A 37 30.74 60.41 57.61
CA ALA A 37 29.77 59.33 57.56
C ALA A 37 28.39 59.81 57.12
N VAL A 38 27.90 60.93 57.69
CA VAL A 38 26.61 61.53 57.31
C VAL A 38 26.66 62.02 55.86
N ARG A 39 27.71 62.73 55.43
CA ARG A 39 27.84 63.16 54.02
C ARG A 39 27.88 62.00 53.04
N THR A 40 28.45 60.87 53.42
CA THR A 40 28.45 59.65 52.60
C THR A 40 27.03 59.11 52.47
N ALA A 41 26.30 59.01 53.57
CA ALA A 41 24.91 58.58 53.60
C ALA A 41 23.97 59.52 52.82
N GLU A 42 24.15 60.84 52.91
CA GLU A 42 23.38 61.85 52.17
C GLU A 42 23.58 61.78 50.65
N ARG A 43 24.72 61.24 50.20
CA ARG A 43 25.08 61.11 48.78
C ARG A 43 24.77 59.72 48.21
N ASP A 44 24.40 58.76 49.04
CA ASP A 44 24.04 57.42 48.59
C ASP A 44 22.56 57.39 48.16
N PRO A 45 22.27 57.19 46.86
CA PRO A 45 20.89 57.20 46.35
C PRO A 45 20.01 56.12 47.00
N ASP A 46 20.58 55.02 47.47
CA ASP A 46 19.82 53.98 48.13
C ASP A 46 19.49 54.34 49.56
N VAL A 47 20.35 55.09 50.25
CA VAL A 47 20.01 55.62 51.57
C VAL A 47 18.86 56.62 51.45
N LEU A 48 18.91 57.49 50.43
CA LEU A 48 17.84 58.44 50.14
C LEU A 48 16.51 57.75 49.82
N ALA A 49 16.54 56.62 49.10
CA ALA A 49 15.35 55.88 48.72
C ALA A 49 14.82 54.94 49.81
N ASP A 50 15.71 54.25 50.52
CA ASP A 50 15.37 53.08 51.35
C ASP A 50 15.57 53.27 52.85
N ALA A 51 16.34 54.28 53.27
CA ALA A 51 16.63 54.57 54.68
C ALA A 51 16.49 56.07 55.06
N PRO A 52 15.41 56.77 54.65
CA PRO A 52 15.28 58.21 54.88
C PRO A 52 15.11 58.56 56.37
N LEU A 53 14.55 57.65 57.17
CA LEU A 53 14.34 57.86 58.60
C LEU A 53 15.68 57.81 59.38
N GLU A 54 16.52 56.83 59.06
CA GLU A 54 17.85 56.62 59.62
C GLU A 54 18.79 57.76 59.22
N LEU A 55 18.71 58.19 57.95
CA LEU A 55 19.44 59.37 57.47
C LEU A 55 19.05 60.62 58.26
N LYS A 56 17.75 60.85 58.46
CA LYS A 56 17.27 61.99 59.26
C LYS A 56 17.79 61.95 60.69
N ARG A 57 17.78 60.78 61.35
CA ARG A 57 18.35 60.61 62.70
C ARG A 57 19.84 60.94 62.74
N ALA A 58 20.59 60.52 61.72
CA ALA A 58 22.01 60.81 61.60
C ALA A 58 22.29 62.31 61.43
N THR A 59 21.53 62.99 60.56
CA THR A 59 21.64 64.44 60.35
C THR A 59 21.22 65.24 61.59
N ASP A 60 20.15 64.84 62.27
CA ASP A 60 19.68 65.48 63.51
C ASP A 60 20.73 65.35 64.64
N ALA A 61 21.32 64.16 64.80
CA ALA A 61 22.39 63.91 65.78
C ALA A 61 23.68 64.66 65.43
N LEU A 62 24.02 64.78 64.15
CA LEU A 62 25.17 65.58 63.71
C LEU A 62 24.95 67.07 63.98
N ALA A 63 23.76 67.58 63.68
CA ALA A 63 23.40 68.97 63.96
C ALA A 63 23.44 69.28 65.47
N GLN A 64 23.17 68.28 66.32
CA GLN A 64 23.38 68.40 67.76
C GLN A 64 24.86 68.43 68.12
N ALA A 65 25.69 67.55 67.55
CA ALA A 65 27.13 67.51 67.79
C ALA A 65 27.84 68.81 67.33
N ASP A 66 27.43 69.35 66.18
CA ASP A 66 27.92 70.64 65.66
C ASP A 66 27.56 71.81 66.58
N ARG A 67 26.33 71.82 67.13
CA ARG A 67 25.91 72.82 68.13
C ARG A 67 26.73 72.73 69.41
N LEU A 68 26.94 71.53 69.96
CA LEU A 68 27.77 71.32 71.16
C LEU A 68 29.21 71.78 70.95
N ASN A 69 29.78 71.57 69.75
CA ASN A 69 31.12 72.05 69.40
C ASN A 69 31.17 73.57 69.19
N ALA A 70 30.11 74.19 68.68
CA ALA A 70 30.03 75.64 68.53
C ALA A 70 29.83 76.37 69.88
N ASP A 71 29.14 75.72 70.83
CA ASP A 71 28.90 76.22 72.19
C ASP A 71 30.06 75.90 73.17
N ASP A 72 31.21 75.44 72.68
CA ASP A 72 32.40 75.05 73.45
C ASP A 72 32.10 74.09 74.63
N LYS A 73 31.21 73.11 74.42
CA LYS A 73 30.87 72.09 75.43
C LYS A 73 32.00 71.08 75.63
N SER A 74 31.84 70.21 76.63
CA SER A 74 32.87 69.22 76.97
C SER A 74 33.15 68.26 75.80
N LEU A 75 34.41 67.84 75.67
CA LEU A 75 34.81 66.85 74.65
C LEU A 75 34.00 65.56 74.75
N ALA A 76 33.60 65.16 75.97
CA ALA A 76 32.79 63.97 76.20
C ALA A 76 31.38 64.11 75.58
N ASP A 77 30.74 65.28 75.73
CA ASP A 77 29.41 65.54 75.17
C ASP A 77 29.45 65.58 73.64
N ILE A 78 30.45 66.27 73.06
CA ILE A 78 30.65 66.36 71.60
C ILE A 78 30.91 64.96 71.03
N SER A 79 31.81 64.20 71.65
CA SER A 79 32.17 62.85 71.17
C SER A 79 31.00 61.88 71.27
N THR A 80 30.17 61.99 72.31
CA THR A 80 28.97 61.15 72.46
C THR A 80 27.95 61.46 71.36
N ALA A 81 27.63 62.73 71.12
CA ALA A 81 26.71 63.12 70.05
C ALA A 81 27.25 62.77 68.65
N ALA A 82 28.56 62.97 68.42
CA ALA A 82 29.23 62.58 67.18
C ALA A 82 29.23 61.06 66.97
N TYR A 83 29.42 60.27 68.04
CA TYR A 83 29.32 58.81 67.99
C TYR A 83 27.92 58.36 67.58
N VAL A 84 26.87 58.95 68.16
CA VAL A 84 25.47 58.65 67.78
C VAL A 84 25.23 58.99 66.31
N ALA A 85 25.64 60.18 65.85
CA ALA A 85 25.49 60.59 64.46
C ALA A 85 26.20 59.63 63.49
N LYS A 86 27.45 59.24 63.80
CA LYS A 86 28.20 58.26 63.02
C LYS A 86 27.51 56.90 63.00
N ARG A 87 26.94 56.44 64.13
CA ARG A 87 26.23 55.16 64.19
C ARG A 87 24.93 55.17 63.41
N GLU A 88 24.13 56.22 63.50
CA GLU A 88 22.90 56.35 62.71
C GLU A 88 23.21 56.41 61.20
N ALA A 89 24.27 57.11 60.79
CA ALA A 89 24.69 57.15 59.38
C ALA A 89 25.12 55.75 58.87
N GLN A 90 25.85 54.99 59.70
CA GLN A 90 26.20 53.61 59.38
C GLN A 90 24.98 52.70 59.30
N THR A 91 24.02 52.83 60.22
CA THR A 91 22.76 52.09 60.17
C THR A 91 21.99 52.40 58.88
N ALA A 92 21.91 53.67 58.47
CA ALA A 92 21.25 54.07 57.24
C ALA A 92 21.87 53.37 56.00
N LEU A 93 23.20 53.32 55.92
CA LEU A 93 23.94 52.63 54.86
C LEU A 93 23.67 51.11 54.85
N GLU A 94 23.64 50.48 56.02
CA GLU A 94 23.38 49.03 56.11
C GLU A 94 21.92 48.68 55.80
N VAL A 95 20.95 49.51 56.20
CA VAL A 95 19.54 49.35 55.81
C VAL A 95 19.38 49.46 54.30
N ALA A 96 20.00 50.47 53.69
CA ALA A 96 19.99 50.65 52.23
C ALA A 96 20.58 49.43 51.49
N ARG A 97 21.74 48.93 51.95
CA ARG A 97 22.36 47.70 51.39
C ARG A 97 21.47 46.48 51.52
N ALA A 98 20.87 46.27 52.69
CA ALA A 98 19.96 45.14 52.92
C ALA A 98 18.71 45.23 52.01
N LYS A 99 18.18 46.43 51.80
CA LYS A 99 17.03 46.67 50.92
C LYS A 99 17.38 46.47 49.45
N ARG A 100 18.54 46.92 48.99
CA ARG A 100 19.05 46.63 47.64
C ARG A 100 19.14 45.13 47.40
N GLN A 101 19.80 44.41 48.31
CA GLN A 101 19.92 42.94 48.22
C GLN A 101 18.55 42.25 48.22
N GLN A 102 17.60 42.73 49.04
CA GLN A 102 16.25 42.18 49.04
C GLN A 102 15.54 42.36 47.69
N ARG A 103 15.70 43.51 47.02
CA ARG A 103 15.16 43.75 45.68
C ARG A 103 15.83 42.84 44.65
N GLU A 104 17.15 42.79 44.63
CA GLU A 104 17.91 41.93 43.73
C GLU A 104 17.50 40.46 43.86
N MET A 105 17.33 39.96 45.08
CA MET A 105 16.85 38.59 45.33
C MET A 105 15.41 38.37 44.86
N LYS A 106 14.53 39.37 45.04
CA LYS A 106 13.15 39.30 44.56
C LYS A 106 13.08 39.28 43.04
N ASP A 107 13.85 40.13 42.38
CA ASP A 107 13.92 40.22 40.93
C ASP A 107 14.51 38.91 40.35
N ALA A 108 15.59 38.40 40.95
CA ALA A 108 16.16 37.10 40.59
C ALA A 108 15.15 35.94 40.79
N GLN A 109 14.31 35.99 41.83
CA GLN A 109 13.25 35.00 42.02
C GLN A 109 12.19 35.08 40.91
N ILE A 110 11.74 36.28 40.56
CA ILE A 110 10.77 36.50 39.48
C ILE A 110 11.32 35.99 38.15
N ASP A 111 12.58 36.31 37.84
CA ASP A 111 13.23 35.86 36.61
C ASP A 111 13.35 34.34 36.56
N ARG A 112 13.66 33.70 37.70
CA ARG A 112 13.70 32.24 37.80
C ARG A 112 12.32 31.62 37.60
N GLU A 113 11.26 32.23 38.15
CA GLU A 113 9.89 31.76 37.97
C GLU A 113 9.44 31.91 36.51
N ARG A 114 9.77 33.03 35.86
CA ARG A 114 9.53 33.24 34.42
C ARG A 114 10.24 32.21 33.56
N ALA A 115 11.54 31.98 33.79
CA ALA A 115 12.31 30.99 33.05
C ALA A 115 11.74 29.56 33.22
N ARG A 116 11.32 29.20 34.44
CA ARG A 116 10.64 27.91 34.70
C ARG A 116 9.30 27.80 33.98
N ALA A 117 8.52 28.87 33.94
CA ALA A 117 7.24 28.90 33.24
C ALA A 117 7.42 28.78 31.73
N GLU A 118 8.40 29.47 31.15
CA GLU A 118 8.76 29.36 29.74
C GLU A 118 9.23 27.96 29.36
N GLN A 119 10.10 27.35 30.19
CA GLN A 119 10.53 25.97 29.98
C GLN A 119 9.35 24.99 30.02
N SER A 120 8.47 25.11 31.02
CA SER A 120 7.27 24.28 31.15
C SER A 120 6.32 24.45 29.95
N ALA A 121 6.16 25.69 29.46
CA ALA A 121 5.36 25.96 28.27
C ALA A 121 5.97 25.33 27.00
N ALA A 122 7.30 25.41 26.83
CA ALA A 122 8.00 24.80 25.72
C ALA A 122 7.90 23.26 25.74
N GLU A 123 8.06 22.64 26.92
CA GLU A 123 7.88 21.20 27.12
C GLU A 123 6.44 20.76 26.81
N ALA A 124 5.43 21.53 27.25
CA ALA A 124 4.03 21.27 26.95
C ALA A 124 3.73 21.39 25.45
N GLU A 125 4.31 22.36 24.76
CA GLU A 125 4.15 22.50 23.30
C GLU A 125 4.81 21.33 22.56
N GLN A 126 6.02 20.94 22.96
CA GLN A 126 6.70 19.77 22.39
C GLN A 126 5.87 18.49 22.61
N ALA A 127 5.33 18.28 23.82
CA ALA A 127 4.45 17.15 24.11
C ALA A 127 3.18 17.16 23.23
N ARG A 128 2.56 18.32 23.02
CA ARG A 128 1.41 18.47 22.10
C ARG A 128 1.77 18.13 20.67
N ARG A 129 2.93 18.59 20.17
CA ARG A 129 3.42 18.27 18.82
C ARG A 129 3.64 16.77 18.65
N VAL A 130 4.28 16.11 19.62
CA VAL A 130 4.48 14.65 19.62
C VAL A 130 3.15 13.92 19.64
N ALA A 131 2.21 14.33 20.49
CA ALA A 131 0.88 13.71 20.56
C ALA A 131 0.09 13.90 19.25
N MET A 132 0.18 15.06 18.61
CA MET A 132 -0.45 15.32 17.32
C MET A 132 0.14 14.45 16.21
N ALA A 133 1.47 14.33 16.15
CA ALA A 133 2.16 13.45 15.20
C ALA A 133 1.77 11.98 15.41
N ALA A 134 1.71 11.52 16.66
CA ALA A 134 1.28 10.16 16.99
C ALA A 134 -0.18 9.90 16.56
N ARG A 135 -1.09 10.87 16.77
CA ARG A 135 -2.49 10.77 16.29
C ARG A 135 -2.57 10.70 14.76
N GLN A 136 -1.82 11.54 14.06
CA GLN A 136 -1.77 11.51 12.59
C GLN A 136 -1.24 10.17 12.08
N GLN A 137 -0.18 9.63 12.70
CA GLN A 137 0.35 8.32 12.35
C GLN A 137 -0.68 7.21 12.59
N ALA A 138 -1.40 7.23 13.72
CA ALA A 138 -2.47 6.27 14.00
C ALA A 138 -3.61 6.36 12.96
N THR A 139 -4.02 7.57 12.55
CA THR A 139 -5.01 7.75 11.47
C THR A 139 -4.52 7.16 10.15
N VAL A 140 -3.27 7.42 9.75
CA VAL A 140 -2.68 6.87 8.52
C VAL A 140 -2.61 5.33 8.59
N GLN A 141 -2.25 4.77 9.74
CA GLN A 141 -2.25 3.31 9.95
C GLN A 141 -3.67 2.74 9.85
N GLY A 142 -4.66 3.38 10.43
CA GLY A 142 -6.07 2.98 10.32
C GLY A 142 -6.57 2.98 8.88
N VAL A 143 -6.29 4.05 8.11
CA VAL A 143 -6.65 4.11 6.69
C VAL A 143 -5.93 3.03 5.87
N ARG A 144 -4.64 2.77 6.14
CA ARG A 144 -3.89 1.71 5.47
C ARG A 144 -4.48 0.32 5.76
N ALA A 145 -4.88 0.05 7.00
CA ALA A 145 -5.53 -1.20 7.37
C ALA A 145 -6.87 -1.38 6.64
N ALA A 146 -7.71 -0.35 6.61
CA ALA A 146 -8.99 -0.39 5.89
C ALA A 146 -8.81 -0.61 4.37
N VAL A 147 -7.81 0.01 3.76
CA VAL A 147 -7.48 -0.23 2.34
C VAL A 147 -6.97 -1.66 2.10
N ALA A 148 -6.17 -2.20 3.02
CA ALA A 148 -5.69 -3.58 2.93
C ALA A 148 -6.85 -4.58 3.03
N GLU A 149 -7.79 -4.36 3.94
CA GLU A 149 -9.00 -5.17 4.10
C GLU A 149 -9.88 -5.11 2.84
N SER A 150 -10.17 -3.91 2.33
CA SER A 150 -10.95 -3.76 1.09
C SER A 150 -10.31 -4.45 -0.11
N ARG A 151 -8.97 -4.44 -0.21
CA ARG A 151 -8.24 -5.17 -1.25
C ARG A 151 -8.36 -6.69 -1.07
N ALA A 152 -8.26 -7.19 0.17
CA ALA A 152 -8.43 -8.60 0.46
C ALA A 152 -9.84 -9.08 0.08
N ASP A 153 -10.87 -8.31 0.42
CA ASP A 153 -12.27 -8.59 0.04
C ASP A 153 -12.45 -8.63 -1.48
N SER A 154 -11.87 -7.67 -2.22
CA SER A 154 -11.94 -7.66 -3.67
C SER A 154 -11.27 -8.89 -4.29
N ALA A 155 -10.08 -9.26 -3.80
CA ALA A 155 -9.37 -10.45 -4.24
C ALA A 155 -10.15 -11.75 -3.93
N GLN A 156 -10.82 -11.82 -2.78
CA GLN A 156 -11.67 -12.96 -2.43
C GLN A 156 -12.89 -13.07 -3.36
N ARG A 157 -13.53 -11.96 -3.70
CA ARG A 157 -14.65 -11.95 -4.66
C ARG A 157 -14.21 -12.38 -6.05
N GLU A 158 -13.09 -11.87 -6.54
CA GLU A 158 -12.51 -12.29 -7.81
C GLU A 158 -12.18 -13.79 -7.82
N ALA A 159 -11.61 -14.30 -6.74
CA ALA A 159 -11.33 -15.73 -6.60
C ALA A 159 -12.61 -16.58 -6.61
N LEU A 160 -13.70 -16.12 -5.98
CA LEU A 160 -14.98 -16.82 -6.00
C LEU A 160 -15.59 -16.84 -7.41
N VAL A 161 -15.52 -15.73 -8.15
CA VAL A 161 -15.97 -15.67 -9.54
C VAL A 161 -15.16 -16.65 -10.39
N ALA A 162 -13.83 -16.62 -10.29
CA ALA A 162 -12.96 -17.52 -11.03
C ALA A 162 -13.21 -19.01 -10.70
N GLN A 163 -13.53 -19.32 -9.44
CA GLN A 163 -13.93 -20.68 -9.04
C GLN A 163 -15.26 -21.09 -9.66
N GLY A 164 -16.24 -20.18 -9.71
CA GLY A 164 -17.52 -20.39 -10.38
C GLY A 164 -17.36 -20.69 -11.87
N ASP A 165 -16.58 -19.87 -12.57
CA ASP A 165 -16.29 -20.03 -14.00
C ASP A 165 -15.58 -21.36 -14.27
N ALA A 166 -14.59 -21.70 -13.45
CA ALA A 166 -13.88 -22.97 -13.56
C ALA A 166 -14.79 -24.18 -13.29
N ALA A 167 -15.72 -24.08 -12.35
CA ALA A 167 -16.70 -25.13 -12.07
C ALA A 167 -17.66 -25.32 -13.25
N GLN A 168 -18.17 -24.22 -13.82
CA GLN A 168 -19.05 -24.26 -15.00
C GLN A 168 -18.34 -24.86 -16.21
N ALA A 169 -17.08 -24.47 -16.46
CA ALA A 169 -16.28 -25.03 -17.56
C ALA A 169 -16.01 -26.54 -17.39
N ARG A 170 -15.79 -27.00 -16.15
CA ARG A 170 -15.65 -28.44 -15.87
C ARG A 170 -16.95 -29.19 -16.10
N ALA A 171 -18.09 -28.62 -15.68
CA ALA A 171 -19.40 -29.23 -15.88
C ALA A 171 -19.75 -29.34 -17.37
N SER A 172 -19.52 -28.30 -18.17
CA SER A 172 -19.77 -28.34 -19.62
C SER A 172 -18.84 -29.31 -20.34
N ALA A 173 -17.56 -29.38 -19.95
CA ALA A 173 -16.62 -30.34 -20.50
C ALA A 173 -17.01 -31.79 -20.18
N GLU A 174 -17.55 -32.05 -18.99
CA GLU A 174 -18.05 -33.37 -18.62
C GLU A 174 -19.28 -33.77 -19.45
N VAL A 175 -20.24 -32.87 -19.61
CA VAL A 175 -21.42 -33.11 -20.48
C VAL A 175 -20.98 -33.42 -21.92
N ALA A 176 -20.08 -32.61 -22.48
CA ALA A 176 -19.56 -32.85 -23.82
C ALA A 176 -18.83 -34.20 -23.97
N ARG A 177 -18.11 -34.64 -22.92
CA ARG A 177 -17.47 -35.97 -22.89
C ARG A 177 -18.50 -37.09 -22.86
N GLN A 178 -19.57 -36.94 -22.07
CA GLN A 178 -20.64 -37.93 -21.98
C GLN A 178 -21.39 -38.06 -23.30
N GLU A 179 -21.72 -36.95 -23.95
CA GLU A 179 -22.34 -36.93 -25.28
C GLU A 179 -21.43 -37.58 -26.33
N ALA A 180 -20.13 -37.26 -26.33
CA ALA A 180 -19.17 -37.88 -27.22
C ALA A 180 -19.06 -39.39 -27.00
N ALA A 181 -19.03 -39.83 -25.74
CA ALA A 181 -19.00 -41.26 -25.39
C ALA A 181 -20.29 -41.99 -25.81
N ALA A 182 -21.46 -41.38 -25.61
CA ALA A 182 -22.74 -41.94 -26.03
C ALA A 182 -22.81 -42.08 -27.56
N LEU A 183 -22.38 -41.06 -28.30
CA LEU A 183 -22.29 -41.14 -29.76
C LEU A 183 -21.35 -42.25 -30.21
N GLN A 184 -20.17 -42.37 -29.60
CA GLN A 184 -19.24 -43.46 -29.89
C GLN A 184 -19.85 -44.84 -29.67
N GLN A 185 -20.61 -45.03 -28.58
CA GLN A 185 -21.31 -46.29 -28.32
C GLN A 185 -22.38 -46.59 -29.38
N GLN A 186 -23.14 -45.58 -29.82
CA GLN A 186 -24.12 -45.73 -30.90
C GLN A 186 -23.45 -46.16 -32.21
N LEU A 187 -22.33 -45.53 -32.58
CA LEU A 187 -21.56 -45.89 -33.77
C LEU A 187 -21.02 -47.33 -33.72
N ALA A 188 -20.54 -47.77 -32.56
CA ALA A 188 -20.06 -49.13 -32.36
C ALA A 188 -21.16 -50.19 -32.57
N GLN A 189 -22.41 -49.91 -32.18
CA GLN A 189 -23.54 -50.85 -32.35
C GLN A 189 -23.90 -51.11 -33.82
N VAL A 190 -23.72 -50.11 -34.69
CA VAL A 190 -24.00 -50.25 -36.13
C VAL A 190 -22.84 -50.86 -36.91
N GLN A 191 -21.74 -51.26 -36.23
CA GLN A 191 -20.47 -51.66 -36.86
C GLN A 191 -19.99 -50.61 -37.89
N ALA A 192 -20.37 -49.36 -37.69
CA ALA A 192 -20.14 -48.30 -38.64
C ALA A 192 -18.73 -47.74 -38.43
N GLN A 193 -17.90 -47.79 -39.47
CA GLN A 193 -16.58 -47.19 -39.46
C GLN A 193 -16.67 -45.75 -39.93
N ALA A 194 -16.16 -44.80 -39.16
CA ALA A 194 -16.05 -43.42 -39.61
C ALA A 194 -15.03 -43.32 -40.76
N THR A 195 -15.44 -42.73 -41.89
CA THR A 195 -14.61 -42.49 -43.07
C THR A 195 -14.76 -41.03 -43.53
N ASP A 196 -13.87 -40.58 -44.41
CA ASP A 196 -13.95 -39.23 -44.99
C ASP A 196 -15.24 -38.98 -45.80
N ARG A 197 -15.93 -40.06 -46.21
CA ARG A 197 -17.19 -40.03 -46.97
C ARG A 197 -18.44 -40.17 -46.09
N GLY A 198 -18.27 -40.21 -44.77
CA GLY A 198 -19.31 -40.52 -43.80
C GLY A 198 -19.07 -41.85 -43.12
N MET A 199 -20.11 -42.47 -42.58
CA MET A 199 -20.01 -43.73 -41.85
C MET A 199 -20.22 -44.91 -42.80
N LEU A 200 -19.28 -45.84 -42.83
CA LEU A 200 -19.32 -47.05 -43.65
C LEU A 200 -19.84 -48.23 -42.84
N VAL A 201 -20.93 -48.83 -43.29
CA VAL A 201 -21.40 -50.14 -42.84
C VAL A 201 -21.09 -51.16 -43.94
N THR A 202 -20.23 -52.13 -43.67
CA THR A 202 -19.88 -53.18 -44.64
C THR A 202 -20.73 -54.42 -44.39
N LEU A 203 -21.54 -54.78 -45.38
CA LEU A 203 -22.39 -55.96 -45.36
C LEU A 203 -21.76 -57.03 -46.26
N GLY A 204 -21.24 -58.11 -45.68
CA GLY A 204 -20.49 -59.14 -46.40
C GLY A 204 -21.33 -60.14 -47.20
N ASP A 205 -20.70 -61.26 -47.61
CA ASP A 205 -21.27 -62.38 -48.40
C ASP A 205 -22.51 -63.06 -47.78
N VAL A 206 -22.87 -62.68 -46.55
CA VAL A 206 -24.07 -63.14 -45.83
C VAL A 206 -25.35 -62.60 -46.46
N LEU A 207 -25.25 -61.56 -47.30
CA LEU A 207 -26.40 -60.92 -47.96
C LEU A 207 -27.00 -61.69 -49.13
N PHE A 208 -26.21 -62.45 -49.90
CA PHE A 208 -26.66 -63.00 -51.20
C PHE A 208 -26.21 -64.44 -51.41
N GLU A 209 -26.98 -65.23 -52.17
CA GLU A 209 -26.52 -66.53 -52.67
C GLU A 209 -25.52 -66.35 -53.83
N PHE A 210 -24.72 -67.39 -54.11
CA PHE A 210 -23.76 -67.38 -55.22
C PHE A 210 -24.44 -67.03 -56.54
N ASN A 211 -23.89 -66.06 -57.27
CA ASN A 211 -24.45 -65.49 -58.51
C ASN A 211 -25.89 -64.96 -58.41
N ARG A 212 -26.38 -64.62 -57.21
CA ARG A 212 -27.68 -63.99 -57.01
C ARG A 212 -27.54 -62.55 -56.49
N ALA A 213 -28.58 -61.77 -56.77
CA ALA A 213 -28.79 -60.42 -56.24
C ALA A 213 -29.96 -60.35 -55.24
N GLU A 214 -30.61 -61.48 -54.95
CA GLU A 214 -31.71 -61.54 -53.97
C GLU A 214 -31.16 -61.58 -52.54
N VAL A 215 -31.63 -60.66 -51.70
CA VAL A 215 -31.20 -60.54 -50.30
C VAL A 215 -31.74 -61.70 -49.47
N LYS A 216 -30.85 -62.42 -48.77
CA LYS A 216 -31.23 -63.55 -47.91
C LYS A 216 -32.12 -63.11 -46.73
N PRO A 217 -33.02 -63.98 -46.24
CA PRO A 217 -33.76 -63.70 -45.01
C PRO A 217 -32.86 -63.40 -43.80
N SER A 218 -31.70 -64.07 -43.70
CA SER A 218 -30.71 -63.87 -42.63
C SER A 218 -30.10 -62.47 -42.58
N ALA A 219 -30.14 -61.75 -43.70
CA ALA A 219 -29.64 -60.38 -43.81
C ALA A 219 -30.65 -59.31 -43.37
N ARG A 220 -31.92 -59.68 -43.17
CA ARG A 220 -32.98 -58.75 -42.81
C ARG A 220 -32.73 -58.06 -41.48
N ASP A 221 -32.18 -58.77 -40.49
CA ASP A 221 -31.91 -58.22 -39.17
C ASP A 221 -30.82 -57.14 -39.21
N GLU A 222 -29.79 -57.33 -40.03
CA GLU A 222 -28.72 -56.35 -40.21
C GLU A 222 -29.20 -55.12 -40.97
N LEU A 223 -29.97 -55.33 -42.05
CA LEU A 223 -30.61 -54.23 -42.77
C LEU A 223 -31.65 -53.48 -41.92
N ALA A 224 -32.36 -54.17 -41.02
CA ALA A 224 -33.28 -53.55 -40.08
C ALA A 224 -32.57 -52.61 -39.11
N LYS A 225 -31.37 -52.97 -38.63
CA LYS A 225 -30.54 -52.08 -37.79
C LYS A 225 -30.13 -50.82 -38.55
N VAL A 226 -29.67 -50.98 -39.80
CA VAL A 226 -29.32 -49.83 -40.66
C VAL A 226 -30.53 -48.95 -40.93
N ALA A 227 -31.68 -49.55 -41.27
CA ALA A 227 -32.92 -48.81 -41.51
C ALA A 227 -33.42 -48.07 -40.25
N GLN A 228 -33.31 -48.69 -39.07
CA GLN A 228 -33.67 -48.06 -37.81
C GLN A 228 -32.79 -46.83 -37.54
N PHE A 229 -31.48 -46.96 -37.69
CA PHE A 229 -30.55 -45.84 -37.57
C PHE A 229 -30.90 -44.68 -38.51
N LEU A 230 -31.26 -44.97 -39.77
CA LEU A 230 -31.62 -43.95 -40.76
C LEU A 230 -32.99 -43.28 -40.49
N LYS A 231 -33.87 -43.93 -39.74
CA LYS A 231 -35.13 -43.32 -39.27
C LYS A 231 -34.90 -42.37 -38.11
N GLU A 232 -33.97 -42.70 -37.21
CA GLU A 232 -33.55 -41.84 -36.09
C GLU A 232 -32.76 -40.61 -36.57
N HIS A 233 -32.13 -40.71 -37.73
CA HIS A 233 -31.37 -39.63 -38.37
C HIS A 233 -31.95 -39.24 -39.75
N PRO A 234 -33.11 -38.55 -39.80
CA PRO A 234 -33.83 -38.25 -41.04
C PRO A 234 -33.05 -37.36 -42.02
N GLU A 235 -32.08 -36.60 -41.54
CA GLU A 235 -31.22 -35.73 -42.34
C GLU A 235 -30.21 -36.48 -43.20
N ARG A 236 -29.83 -37.71 -42.83
CA ARG A 236 -28.72 -38.43 -43.49
C ARG A 236 -29.13 -39.07 -44.80
N ARG A 237 -28.25 -39.10 -45.79
CA ARG A 237 -28.43 -39.79 -47.08
C ARG A 237 -27.47 -40.97 -47.15
N ILE A 238 -27.81 -41.96 -47.97
CA ILE A 238 -26.99 -43.16 -48.13
C ILE A 238 -26.59 -43.41 -49.57
N LEU A 239 -25.39 -43.97 -49.72
CA LEU A 239 -24.89 -44.55 -50.97
C LEU A 239 -24.58 -46.02 -50.74
N VAL A 240 -25.22 -46.88 -51.52
CA VAL A 240 -25.05 -48.34 -51.49
C VAL A 240 -24.13 -48.74 -52.64
N GLU A 241 -22.94 -49.22 -52.32
CA GLU A 241 -21.91 -49.63 -53.27
C GLU A 241 -21.81 -51.16 -53.30
N GLY A 242 -22.01 -51.77 -54.47
CA GLY A 242 -21.89 -53.21 -54.65
C GLY A 242 -20.55 -53.61 -55.25
N PHE A 243 -20.01 -54.74 -54.78
CA PHE A 243 -18.75 -55.33 -55.25
C PHE A 243 -18.90 -56.85 -55.49
N THR A 244 -18.06 -57.40 -56.37
CA THR A 244 -17.95 -58.82 -56.68
C THR A 244 -16.52 -59.32 -56.49
N ASP A 245 -16.34 -60.63 -56.52
CA ASP A 245 -15.01 -61.21 -56.72
C ASP A 245 -14.59 -61.12 -58.21
N ASN A 246 -13.43 -61.68 -58.53
CA ASN A 246 -12.88 -61.68 -59.88
C ASN A 246 -13.41 -62.79 -60.81
N VAL A 247 -14.40 -63.58 -60.38
CA VAL A 247 -14.93 -64.70 -61.17
C VAL A 247 -15.98 -64.18 -62.14
N GLY A 248 -15.84 -64.51 -63.44
CA GLY A 248 -16.73 -64.02 -64.51
C GLY A 248 -16.18 -62.82 -65.29
N SER A 249 -16.92 -62.37 -66.31
CA SER A 249 -16.50 -61.22 -67.12
C SER A 249 -16.65 -59.91 -66.36
N ALA A 250 -15.93 -58.86 -66.80
CA ALA A 250 -16.01 -57.55 -66.18
C ALA A 250 -17.44 -56.97 -66.28
N GLU A 251 -18.07 -57.13 -67.44
CA GLU A 251 -19.43 -56.66 -67.72
C GLU A 251 -20.46 -57.40 -66.86
N TYR A 252 -20.29 -58.71 -66.71
CA TYR A 252 -21.15 -59.53 -65.84
C TYR A 252 -21.05 -59.08 -64.38
N ASN A 253 -19.83 -58.90 -63.89
CA ASN A 253 -19.58 -58.47 -62.52
C ASN A 253 -20.08 -57.04 -62.25
N GLN A 254 -19.90 -56.14 -63.21
CA GLN A 254 -20.44 -54.79 -63.16
C GLN A 254 -21.97 -54.82 -62.97
N GLU A 255 -22.65 -55.58 -63.82
CA GLU A 255 -24.11 -55.71 -63.76
C GLU A 255 -24.60 -56.40 -62.48
N LEU A 256 -23.91 -57.45 -62.03
CA LEU A 256 -24.22 -58.17 -60.79
C LEU A 256 -24.07 -57.27 -59.56
N SER A 257 -22.97 -56.49 -59.49
CA SER A 257 -22.70 -55.57 -58.40
C SER A 257 -23.78 -54.48 -58.29
N ARG A 258 -24.20 -53.91 -59.42
CA ARG A 258 -25.27 -52.91 -59.51
C ARG A 258 -26.60 -53.48 -59.01
N LYS A 259 -26.98 -54.67 -59.49
CA LYS A 259 -28.21 -55.35 -59.08
C LYS A 259 -28.25 -55.67 -57.57
N ARG A 260 -27.10 -56.05 -57.00
CA ARG A 260 -26.96 -56.29 -55.55
C ARG A 260 -27.16 -55.00 -54.75
N ALA A 261 -26.52 -53.90 -55.17
CA ALA A 261 -26.71 -52.60 -54.54
C ALA A 261 -28.19 -52.14 -54.61
N GLU A 262 -28.84 -52.33 -55.76
CA GLU A 262 -30.27 -52.03 -55.95
C GLU A 262 -31.18 -52.87 -55.06
N SER A 263 -30.85 -54.15 -54.86
CA SER A 263 -31.63 -55.05 -54.02
C SER A 263 -31.51 -54.70 -52.53
N VAL A 264 -30.32 -54.28 -52.08
CA VAL A 264 -30.13 -53.72 -50.73
C VAL A 264 -30.87 -52.40 -50.56
N ALA A 265 -30.79 -51.50 -51.54
CA ALA A 265 -31.55 -50.25 -51.54
C ALA A 265 -33.06 -50.51 -51.46
N ALA A 266 -33.60 -51.43 -52.26
CA ALA A 266 -35.00 -51.80 -52.25
C ALA A 266 -35.42 -52.40 -50.89
N ALA A 267 -34.58 -53.23 -50.28
CA ALA A 267 -34.82 -53.77 -48.95
C ALA A 267 -34.86 -52.67 -47.87
N LEU A 268 -33.95 -51.71 -47.91
CA LEU A 268 -33.95 -50.56 -46.98
C LEU A 268 -35.19 -49.66 -47.18
N VAL A 269 -35.61 -49.45 -48.43
CA VAL A 269 -36.84 -48.71 -48.75
C VAL A 269 -38.08 -49.45 -48.23
N ALA A 270 -38.15 -50.78 -48.40
CA ALA A 270 -39.22 -51.60 -47.86
C ALA A 270 -39.27 -51.58 -46.32
N LEU A 271 -38.13 -51.38 -45.67
CA LEU A 271 -38.00 -51.18 -44.23
C LEU A 271 -38.35 -49.75 -43.79
N GLY A 272 -38.68 -48.85 -44.71
CA GLY A 272 -39.20 -47.50 -44.42
C GLY A 272 -38.19 -46.36 -44.58
N VAL A 273 -37.05 -46.58 -45.26
CA VAL A 273 -36.13 -45.50 -45.64
C VAL A 273 -36.68 -44.80 -46.90
N PRO A 274 -36.84 -43.46 -46.92
CA PRO A 274 -37.27 -42.73 -48.11
C PRO A 274 -36.34 -42.96 -49.31
N ALA A 275 -36.90 -43.27 -50.49
CA ALA A 275 -36.13 -43.66 -51.68
C ALA A 275 -35.22 -42.53 -52.20
N ASP A 276 -35.61 -41.26 -52.03
CA ASP A 276 -34.83 -40.06 -52.39
C ASP A 276 -33.53 -39.91 -51.57
N ARG A 277 -33.45 -40.60 -50.43
CA ARG A 277 -32.25 -40.65 -49.57
C ARG A 277 -31.28 -41.75 -50.00
N VAL A 278 -31.64 -42.62 -50.93
CA VAL A 278 -30.85 -43.80 -51.32
C VAL A 278 -30.28 -43.63 -52.72
N THR A 279 -28.96 -43.72 -52.86
CA THR A 279 -28.27 -43.82 -54.15
C THR A 279 -27.55 -45.15 -54.24
N THR A 280 -27.42 -45.72 -55.44
CA THR A 280 -26.73 -46.99 -55.66
C THR A 280 -25.59 -46.84 -56.66
N ALA A 281 -24.54 -47.62 -56.49
CA ALA A 281 -23.44 -47.76 -57.44
C ALA A 281 -22.94 -49.21 -57.47
N GLY A 282 -22.58 -49.72 -58.65
CA GLY A 282 -21.89 -50.99 -58.80
C GLY A 282 -20.47 -50.76 -59.30
N TYR A 283 -19.49 -51.47 -58.74
CA TYR A 283 -18.08 -51.38 -59.15
C TYR A 283 -17.52 -52.71 -59.68
N GLY A 284 -18.37 -53.72 -59.83
CA GLY A 284 -17.94 -55.05 -60.26
C GLY A 284 -16.81 -55.59 -59.39
N LYS A 285 -15.75 -56.07 -60.05
CA LYS A 285 -14.57 -56.66 -59.41
C LYS A 285 -13.50 -55.63 -59.01
N ASP A 286 -13.76 -54.35 -59.23
CA ASP A 286 -12.81 -53.28 -58.92
C ASP A 286 -12.82 -53.00 -57.41
N HIS A 287 -11.76 -52.36 -56.91
CA HIS A 287 -11.55 -52.09 -55.47
C HIS A 287 -11.68 -53.33 -54.56
N PRO A 288 -10.88 -54.39 -54.79
CA PRO A 288 -10.84 -55.56 -53.91
C PRO A 288 -10.30 -55.19 -52.53
N VAL A 289 -10.90 -55.75 -51.48
CA VAL A 289 -10.45 -55.60 -50.08
C VAL A 289 -9.47 -56.69 -49.65
N ALA A 290 -9.47 -57.81 -50.37
CA ALA A 290 -8.50 -58.90 -50.22
C ALA A 290 -8.09 -59.43 -51.60
N ASP A 291 -6.96 -60.14 -51.69
CA ASP A 291 -6.61 -60.83 -52.94
C ASP A 291 -7.73 -61.82 -53.36
N ASN A 292 -7.78 -62.22 -54.62
CA ASN A 292 -8.80 -63.18 -55.06
C ASN A 292 -8.29 -64.64 -55.09
N ALA A 293 -7.22 -64.96 -54.35
CA ALA A 293 -6.55 -66.25 -54.44
C ALA A 293 -7.34 -67.37 -53.76
N THR A 294 -7.97 -67.10 -52.61
CA THR A 294 -8.72 -68.09 -51.83
C THR A 294 -10.23 -67.84 -51.86
N ASP A 295 -11.04 -68.87 -51.61
CA ASP A 295 -12.50 -68.70 -51.49
C ASP A 295 -12.89 -67.74 -50.37
N THR A 296 -12.14 -67.77 -49.26
CA THR A 296 -12.33 -66.85 -48.14
C THR A 296 -12.09 -65.40 -48.55
N ASN A 297 -11.02 -65.11 -49.28
CA ASN A 297 -10.72 -63.75 -49.70
C ASN A 297 -11.68 -63.27 -50.82
N ARG A 298 -12.11 -64.17 -51.71
CA ARG A 298 -13.19 -63.89 -52.67
C ARG A 298 -14.51 -63.55 -51.96
N ALA A 299 -14.84 -64.25 -50.88
CA ALA A 299 -16.02 -63.93 -50.06
C ALA A 299 -15.96 -62.53 -49.46
N MET A 300 -14.77 -62.05 -49.04
CA MET A 300 -14.61 -60.66 -48.56
C MET A 300 -14.85 -59.63 -49.67
N ASN A 301 -14.52 -59.97 -50.93
CA ASN A 301 -14.75 -59.09 -52.08
C ASN A 301 -16.23 -59.07 -52.55
N ARG A 302 -16.99 -60.15 -52.27
CA ARG A 302 -18.45 -60.19 -52.47
C ARG A 302 -19.19 -59.46 -51.34
N ARG A 303 -19.14 -58.13 -51.37
CA ARG A 303 -19.70 -57.27 -50.31
C ARG A 303 -20.58 -56.16 -50.89
N VAL A 304 -21.41 -55.61 -50.02
CA VAL A 304 -22.09 -54.33 -50.23
C VAL A 304 -21.67 -53.38 -49.12
N GLU A 305 -21.23 -52.19 -49.50
CA GLU A 305 -20.87 -51.13 -48.58
C GLU A 305 -21.97 -50.08 -48.57
N VAL A 306 -22.48 -49.75 -47.39
CA VAL A 306 -23.46 -48.68 -47.20
C VAL A 306 -22.77 -47.51 -46.54
N TYR A 307 -22.57 -46.43 -47.29
CA TYR A 307 -22.07 -45.17 -46.78
C TYR A 307 -23.22 -44.30 -46.33
N ILE A 308 -23.17 -43.82 -45.10
CA ILE A 308 -24.15 -42.92 -44.49
C ILE A 308 -23.51 -41.56 -44.29
N SER A 309 -24.10 -40.50 -44.84
CA SER A 309 -23.54 -39.15 -44.75
C SER A 309 -23.48 -38.62 -43.31
N ASN A 310 -22.58 -37.66 -43.08
CA ASN A 310 -22.47 -36.92 -41.81
C ASN A 310 -23.50 -35.79 -41.70
N ASP A 311 -24.07 -35.35 -42.82
CA ASP A 311 -25.03 -34.24 -42.94
C ASP A 311 -26.04 -34.54 -44.07
N ALA A 312 -26.82 -33.55 -44.50
CA ALA A 312 -27.84 -33.69 -45.55
C ALA A 312 -27.29 -33.83 -46.99
N ARG A 313 -25.97 -33.78 -47.20
CA ARG A 313 -25.38 -33.86 -48.54
C ARG A 313 -25.32 -35.31 -49.03
N PRO A 314 -25.52 -35.57 -50.34
CA PRO A 314 -25.30 -36.89 -50.91
C PRO A 314 -23.86 -37.36 -50.70
N VAL A 315 -23.68 -38.64 -50.39
CA VAL A 315 -22.35 -39.26 -50.39
C VAL A 315 -21.84 -39.31 -51.83
N GLN A 316 -20.67 -38.75 -52.10
CA GLN A 316 -20.07 -38.77 -53.44
C GLN A 316 -19.59 -40.19 -53.78
N PRO A 317 -19.80 -40.71 -55.01
CA PRO A 317 -19.24 -41.99 -55.48
C PRO A 317 -17.71 -42.04 -55.43
N ARG A 318 -17.14 -43.26 -55.48
CA ARG A 318 -15.69 -43.46 -55.61
C ARG A 318 -15.22 -42.83 -56.93
N ARG A 319 -14.09 -42.12 -56.86
CA ARG A 319 -13.39 -41.65 -58.07
C ARG A 319 -12.64 -42.85 -58.66
N GLY A 320 -12.87 -43.12 -59.94
CA GLY A 320 -12.14 -44.13 -60.71
C GLY A 320 -10.68 -43.76 -60.94
#